data_AF-A0A4Y2ER20-F1
#
_entry.id   AF-A0A4Y2ER20-F1
#
_cell.length_a   1.000
_cell.length_b   1.000
_cell.length_c   1.000
_cell.angle_alpha   90.00
_cell.angle_beta   90.00
_cell.angle_gamma   90.00
#
_symmetry.space_group_name_H-M   'P 1'
#
loop_
_entity.id
_entity.type
_entity.pdbx_description
1 polymer ?
#
loop_
_entity_poly.entity_id
_entity_poly.type
_entity_poly.pdbx_seq_one_letter_code
_entity_poly.pdbx_strand_id
1 'polypeptide(L)'
;MGKSCSPDPDPLLPHFPNPFLFIPSQIVDDFMALVPCDPVPIPPRIADVFLLLKSGKLARLDLTSFDMVKDSELTKEIKHCTYCRYFRFLVWFSNTRLDSNLMKQLLSCGENLEEFHSNMFPIFSVFENCTKLLIPRFVKPLEEIHDFENSMSERTLRSLTIVEVFYFYDMDMLNFCFHGDPFSESSVELP
;
A
#
# COMPACT_ATOMS: atom_id res chain seq x y z
N MET A 1 -45.39 6.98 -20.63
CA MET A 1 -45.38 5.52 -20.34
C MET A 1 -43.98 5.03 -20.66
N GLY A 2 -43.02 5.06 -19.72
CA GLY A 2 -42.85 4.06 -18.65
C GLY A 2 -42.16 2.83 -19.25
N LYS A 3 -40.89 2.53 -19.01
CA LYS A 3 -40.30 2.17 -17.70
C LYS A 3 -38.80 2.47 -17.67
N SER A 4 -38.36 3.17 -16.62
CA SER A 4 -36.97 3.19 -16.19
C SER A 4 -36.61 1.82 -15.61
N CYS A 5 -35.57 1.18 -16.14
CA CYS A 5 -34.94 0.03 -15.50
C CYS A 5 -34.08 0.54 -14.35
N SER A 6 -34.70 0.71 -13.20
CA SER A 6 -33.97 0.78 -11.93
C SER A 6 -33.55 -0.66 -11.59
N PRO A 7 -32.26 -0.95 -11.32
CA PRO A 7 -31.87 -2.25 -10.83
C PRO A 7 -32.47 -2.43 -9.43
N ASP A 8 -33.22 -3.52 -9.25
CA ASP A 8 -33.76 -3.92 -7.96
C ASP A 8 -32.60 -4.07 -6.94
N PRO A 9 -32.74 -3.54 -5.71
CA PRO A 9 -31.75 -3.77 -4.67
C PRO A 9 -31.79 -5.24 -4.27
N ASP A 10 -30.64 -5.90 -4.40
CA ASP A 10 -30.41 -7.29 -4.03
C ASP A 10 -30.85 -7.53 -2.58
N PRO A 11 -31.83 -8.41 -2.33
CA PRO A 11 -32.28 -8.70 -0.98
C PRO A 11 -31.43 -9.84 -0.46
N LEU A 12 -30.36 -9.57 0.29
CA LEU A 12 -29.76 -10.48 1.30
C LEU A 12 -28.43 -9.88 1.81
N LEU A 13 -28.51 -8.84 2.63
CA LEU A 13 -27.62 -8.51 3.76
C LEU A 13 -28.17 -7.22 4.38
N PRO A 14 -28.40 -7.14 5.71
CA PRO A 14 -28.71 -5.86 6.33
C PRO A 14 -27.55 -4.91 5.98
N HIS A 15 -27.86 -3.69 5.55
CA HIS A 15 -26.88 -2.61 5.43
C HIS A 15 -26.36 -2.28 6.83
N PHE A 16 -25.50 -3.13 7.38
CA PHE A 16 -24.73 -2.77 8.56
C PHE A 16 -23.79 -1.64 8.14
N PRO A 17 -23.93 -0.45 8.74
CA PRO A 17 -23.03 0.64 8.44
C PRO A 17 -21.61 0.19 8.81
N ASN A 18 -20.63 0.62 8.00
CA ASN A 18 -19.23 0.33 8.25
C ASN A 18 -18.88 0.66 9.71
N PRO A 19 -18.36 -0.29 10.51
CA PRO A 19 -18.14 -0.08 11.94
C PRO A 19 -17.10 1.03 12.23
N PHE A 20 -16.23 1.33 11.28
CA PHE A 20 -15.20 2.37 11.40
C PHE A 20 -15.70 3.77 11.02
N LEU A 21 -16.94 3.91 10.54
CA LEU A 21 -17.48 5.19 10.05
C LEU A 21 -17.47 6.29 11.11
N PHE A 22 -17.63 5.95 12.40
CA PHE A 22 -17.66 6.90 13.51
C PHE A 22 -16.39 6.90 14.36
N ILE A 23 -15.42 6.04 14.03
CA ILE A 23 -14.16 5.92 14.76
C ILE A 23 -13.17 7.01 14.29
N PRO A 24 -12.42 7.68 15.18
CA PRO A 24 -11.36 8.62 14.79
C PRO A 24 -10.31 7.98 13.86
N SER A 25 -9.75 8.76 12.92
CA SER A 25 -8.76 8.24 11.95
C SER A 25 -7.53 7.63 12.60
N GLN A 26 -7.05 8.23 13.69
CA GLN A 26 -5.91 7.72 14.48
C GLN A 26 -6.15 6.28 14.93
N ILE A 27 -7.35 5.97 15.42
CA ILE A 27 -7.70 4.62 15.87
C ILE A 27 -7.82 3.67 14.67
N VAL A 28 -8.32 4.14 13.52
CA VAL A 28 -8.37 3.34 12.29
C VAL A 28 -6.96 2.99 11.79
N ASP A 29 -6.02 3.92 11.88
CA ASP A 29 -4.60 3.68 11.58
C ASP A 29 -3.97 2.72 12.60
N ASP A 30 -4.30 2.84 13.89
CA ASP A 30 -3.84 1.90 14.93
C ASP A 30 -4.28 0.47 14.63
N PHE A 31 -5.52 0.25 14.16
CA PHE A 31 -5.98 -1.07 13.71
C PHE A 31 -5.11 -1.65 12.59
N MET A 32 -4.70 -0.80 11.64
CA MET A 32 -3.81 -1.21 10.56
C MET A 32 -2.41 -1.57 11.09
N ALA A 33 -1.91 -0.85 12.10
CA ALA A 33 -0.61 -1.08 12.72
C ALA A 33 -0.56 -2.34 13.60
N LEU A 34 -1.71 -2.89 14.02
CA LEU A 34 -1.78 -4.12 14.80
C LEU A 34 -1.68 -5.39 13.96
N VAL A 35 -1.96 -5.30 12.64
CA VAL A 35 -1.93 -6.41 11.69
C VAL A 35 -0.57 -7.15 11.67
N PRO A 36 0.60 -6.48 11.68
CA PRO A 36 1.90 -7.17 11.68
C PRO A 36 2.29 -7.78 13.03
N CYS A 37 1.69 -7.35 14.14
CA CYS A 37 2.20 -7.59 15.48
C CYS A 37 1.72 -8.90 16.11
N ASP A 38 0.74 -9.57 15.51
CA ASP A 38 0.01 -10.63 16.18
C ASP A 38 0.43 -12.00 15.61
N PRO A 39 1.06 -12.90 16.41
CA PRO A 39 1.40 -14.28 16.00
C PRO A 39 0.15 -15.17 15.94
N VAL A 40 -0.93 -14.64 15.36
CA VAL A 40 -2.21 -15.33 15.26
C VAL A 40 -2.07 -16.45 14.24
N PRO A 41 -2.60 -17.65 14.53
CA PRO A 41 -2.60 -18.76 13.57
C PRO A 41 -3.42 -18.47 12.29
N ILE A 42 -4.16 -17.36 12.24
CA ILE A 42 -4.99 -16.96 11.12
C ILE A 42 -4.46 -15.61 10.61
N PRO A 43 -3.91 -15.54 9.39
CA PRO A 43 -3.48 -14.28 8.82
C PRO A 43 -4.66 -13.31 8.68
N PRO A 44 -4.41 -12.00 8.84
CA PRO A 44 -5.43 -10.97 8.67
C PRO A 44 -6.02 -11.05 7.27
N ARG A 45 -7.34 -10.97 7.15
CA ARG A 45 -8.03 -11.10 5.85
C ARG A 45 -8.07 -9.75 5.16
N ILE A 46 -7.86 -9.75 3.85
CA ILE A 46 -7.93 -8.51 3.08
C ILE A 46 -9.32 -7.83 3.13
N ALA A 47 -10.36 -8.63 3.37
CA ALA A 47 -11.72 -8.17 3.62
C ALA A 47 -11.80 -7.14 4.76
N ASP A 48 -10.97 -7.27 5.79
CA ASP A 48 -10.98 -6.39 6.95
C ASP A 48 -10.32 -5.04 6.60
N VAL A 49 -9.27 -5.06 5.78
CA VAL A 49 -8.63 -3.84 5.24
C VAL A 49 -9.62 -3.02 4.42
N PHE A 50 -10.56 -3.68 3.72
CA PHE A 50 -11.61 -2.95 3.01
C PHE A 50 -12.55 -2.19 3.91
N LEU A 51 -12.87 -2.70 5.09
CA LEU A 51 -13.69 -1.96 6.03
C LEU A 51 -12.95 -0.70 6.49
N LEU A 52 -11.64 -0.79 6.72
CA LEU A 52 -10.81 0.37 7.04
C LEU A 52 -10.77 1.37 5.87
N LEU A 53 -10.56 0.91 4.63
CA LEU A 53 -10.55 1.78 3.44
C LEU A 53 -11.91 2.45 3.20
N LYS A 54 -13.00 1.67 3.26
CA LYS A 54 -14.38 2.15 3.07
C LYS A 54 -14.80 3.18 4.13
N SER A 55 -14.10 3.26 5.26
CA SER A 55 -14.35 4.29 6.27
C SER A 55 -13.97 5.69 5.76
N GLY A 56 -13.05 5.78 4.79
CA GLY A 56 -12.46 7.04 4.33
C GLY A 56 -11.56 7.72 5.37
N LYS A 57 -11.14 6.98 6.40
CA LYS A 57 -10.34 7.50 7.52
C LYS A 57 -8.96 6.89 7.65
N LEU A 58 -8.67 5.84 6.89
CA LEU A 58 -7.37 5.20 6.89
C LEU A 58 -6.35 6.11 6.18
N ALA A 59 -5.38 6.63 6.93
CA ALA A 59 -4.30 7.44 6.39
C ALA A 59 -3.09 6.59 5.97
N ARG A 60 -2.85 5.45 6.64
CA ARG A 60 -1.76 4.52 6.32
C ARG A 60 -2.28 3.16 5.88
N LEU A 61 -1.92 2.72 4.69
CA LEU A 61 -2.21 1.39 4.17
C LEU A 61 -0.92 0.57 4.10
N ASP A 62 -0.80 -0.49 4.91
CA ASP A 62 0.36 -1.38 4.96
C ASP A 62 0.00 -2.81 4.53
N LEU A 63 0.34 -3.17 3.29
CA LEU A 63 -0.05 -4.46 2.71
C LEU A 63 1.00 -5.56 2.91
N THR A 64 2.05 -5.30 3.69
CA THR A 64 3.20 -6.20 3.86
C THR A 64 2.83 -7.57 4.41
N SER A 65 1.90 -7.61 5.36
CA SER A 65 1.52 -8.86 6.06
C SER A 65 0.48 -9.71 5.33
N PHE A 66 0.07 -9.32 4.12
CA PHE A 66 -1.05 -9.94 3.41
C PHE A 66 -0.61 -10.71 2.16
N ASP A 67 -1.18 -11.90 1.96
CA ASP A 67 -0.93 -12.73 0.77
C ASP A 67 -1.87 -12.35 -0.37
N MET A 68 -1.45 -11.35 -1.15
CA MET A 68 -2.22 -10.83 -2.27
C MET A 68 -2.56 -11.88 -3.35
N VAL A 69 -1.79 -12.96 -3.46
CA VAL A 69 -2.06 -14.03 -4.45
C VAL A 69 -3.33 -14.78 -4.09
N LYS A 70 -3.58 -14.97 -2.79
CA LYS A 70 -4.79 -15.64 -2.28
C LYS A 70 -5.98 -14.69 -2.18
N ASP A 71 -5.70 -13.39 -2.04
CA ASP A 71 -6.68 -12.36 -1.72
C ASP A 71 -7.18 -11.56 -2.93
N SER A 72 -7.72 -12.28 -3.93
CA SER A 72 -8.27 -11.68 -5.18
C SER A 72 -9.44 -10.71 -4.99
N GLU A 73 -10.01 -10.65 -3.79
CA GLU A 73 -11.07 -9.71 -3.42
C GLU A 73 -10.56 -8.26 -3.44
N LEU A 74 -9.26 -8.04 -3.11
CA LEU A 74 -8.68 -6.70 -3.04
C LEU A 74 -8.76 -5.95 -4.38
N THR A 75 -8.39 -6.65 -5.43
CA THR A 75 -8.40 -6.17 -6.81
C THR A 75 -9.80 -5.90 -7.35
N LYS A 76 -10.84 -6.56 -6.83
CA LYS A 76 -12.22 -6.36 -7.30
C LYS A 76 -12.81 -5.06 -6.77
N GLU A 77 -12.63 -4.75 -5.50
CA GLU A 77 -13.24 -3.55 -4.93
C GLU A 77 -12.38 -2.28 -5.17
N ILE A 78 -11.05 -2.41 -5.28
CA ILE A 78 -10.19 -1.24 -5.60
C ILE A 78 -10.52 -0.67 -6.98
N LYS A 79 -11.04 -1.48 -7.91
CA LYS A 79 -11.57 -0.97 -9.19
C LYS A 79 -12.61 0.13 -9.03
N HIS A 80 -13.27 0.24 -7.88
CA HIS A 80 -14.24 1.30 -7.59
C HIS A 80 -13.63 2.56 -6.94
N CYS A 81 -12.30 2.60 -6.76
CA CYS A 81 -11.35 3.72 -6.57
C CYS A 81 -11.68 4.91 -5.66
N THR A 82 -12.87 5.03 -5.08
CA THR A 82 -13.27 6.21 -4.31
C THR A 82 -12.68 6.25 -2.91
N TYR A 83 -12.14 5.13 -2.43
CA TYR A 83 -11.58 5.01 -1.08
C TYR A 83 -10.05 5.22 -1.05
N CYS A 84 -9.38 5.13 -2.19
CA CYS A 84 -7.92 5.24 -2.25
C CYS A 84 -7.43 6.69 -2.09
N ARG A 85 -8.30 7.67 -2.31
CA ARG A 85 -7.98 9.09 -2.14
C ARG A 85 -7.72 9.52 -0.69
N TYR A 86 -8.00 8.68 0.30
CA TYR A 86 -7.90 9.09 1.71
C TYR A 86 -6.56 8.75 2.34
N PHE A 87 -5.85 7.72 1.85
CA PHE A 87 -4.55 7.37 2.40
C PHE A 87 -3.46 8.31 1.89
N ARG A 88 -2.51 8.58 2.78
CA ARG A 88 -1.31 9.41 2.58
C ARG A 88 -0.04 8.57 2.57
N PHE A 89 -0.09 7.37 3.13
CA PHE A 89 1.03 6.45 3.23
C PHE A 89 0.63 5.09 2.65
N LEU A 90 1.43 4.56 1.73
CA LEU A 90 1.28 3.21 1.20
C LEU A 90 2.58 2.43 1.39
N VAL A 91 2.49 1.31 2.10
CA VAL A 91 3.61 0.39 2.29
C VAL A 91 3.27 -0.95 1.66
N TRP A 92 4.16 -1.40 0.79
CA TRP A 92 3.99 -2.62 0.02
C TRP A 92 5.30 -3.37 -0.09
N PHE A 93 5.52 -4.31 0.81
CA PHE A 93 6.57 -5.30 0.69
C PHE A 93 5.96 -6.65 0.34
N SER A 94 6.26 -7.17 -0.84
CA SER A 94 5.74 -8.47 -1.28
C SER A 94 6.88 -9.38 -1.70
N ASN A 95 6.76 -10.65 -1.34
CA ASN A 95 7.66 -11.71 -1.81
C ASN A 95 7.27 -12.22 -3.21
N THR A 96 6.18 -11.70 -3.79
CA THR A 96 5.67 -12.13 -5.09
C THR A 96 5.62 -10.98 -6.08
N ARG A 97 6.30 -11.12 -7.23
CA ARG A 97 6.26 -10.15 -8.35
C ARG A 97 4.89 -10.06 -9.04
N LEU A 98 3.96 -10.94 -8.69
CA LEU A 98 2.70 -11.17 -9.42
C LEU A 98 1.66 -10.06 -9.26
N ASP A 99 1.86 -9.11 -8.34
CA ASP A 99 0.80 -8.15 -7.98
C ASP A 99 1.06 -6.69 -8.40
N SER A 100 1.77 -6.52 -9.51
CA SER A 100 2.02 -5.19 -10.06
C SER A 100 0.74 -4.45 -10.49
N ASN A 101 -0.35 -5.18 -10.79
CA ASN A 101 -1.60 -4.57 -11.26
C ASN A 101 -2.40 -3.90 -10.15
N LEU A 102 -2.45 -4.50 -8.97
CA LEU A 102 -3.14 -3.91 -7.83
C LEU A 102 -2.39 -2.70 -7.28
N MET A 103 -1.06 -2.79 -7.20
CA MET A 103 -0.20 -1.65 -6.89
C MET A 103 -0.43 -0.50 -7.87
N LYS A 104 -0.46 -0.78 -9.19
CA LYS A 104 -0.80 0.23 -10.21
C LYS A 104 -2.16 0.87 -9.94
N GLN A 105 -3.17 0.08 -9.60
CA GLN A 105 -4.52 0.60 -9.31
C GLN A 105 -4.54 1.50 -8.08
N LEU A 106 -3.93 1.07 -6.97
CA LEU A 106 -3.82 1.88 -5.75
C LEU A 106 -3.13 3.22 -6.02
N LEU A 107 -1.97 3.18 -6.70
CA LEU A 107 -1.20 4.37 -7.03
C LEU A 107 -1.96 5.29 -7.99
N SER A 108 -2.66 4.73 -8.98
CA SER A 108 -3.45 5.52 -9.92
C SER A 108 -4.60 6.29 -9.27
N CYS A 109 -5.07 5.85 -8.09
CA CYS A 109 -6.17 6.45 -7.35
C CYS A 109 -5.73 7.17 -6.06
N GLY A 110 -4.42 7.24 -5.81
CA GLY A 110 -3.81 7.83 -4.62
C GLY A 110 -3.42 9.30 -4.79
N GLU A 111 -4.36 10.17 -5.14
CA GLU A 111 -4.05 11.61 -5.37
C GLU A 111 -3.42 12.32 -4.17
N ASN A 112 -3.75 11.85 -2.95
CA ASN A 112 -3.24 12.40 -1.69
C ASN A 112 -2.07 11.59 -1.11
N LEU A 113 -1.51 10.66 -1.88
CA LEU A 113 -0.35 9.87 -1.44
C LEU A 113 0.86 10.79 -1.29
N GLU A 114 1.49 10.74 -0.12
CA GLU A 114 2.67 11.53 0.26
C GLU A 114 3.92 10.66 0.37
N GLU A 115 3.77 9.42 0.84
CA GLU A 115 4.87 8.46 0.98
C GLU A 115 4.50 7.09 0.44
N PHE A 116 5.42 6.49 -0.32
CA PHE A 116 5.26 5.15 -0.90
C PHE A 116 6.49 4.31 -0.62
N HIS A 117 6.34 3.19 0.08
CA HIS A 117 7.45 2.29 0.39
C HIS A 117 7.24 0.94 -0.28
N SER A 118 8.24 0.43 -0.99
CA SER A 118 8.14 -0.90 -1.60
C SER A 118 9.48 -1.59 -1.85
N ASN A 119 9.47 -2.93 -1.91
CA ASN A 119 10.55 -3.72 -2.49
C ASN A 119 10.34 -4.03 -3.98
N MET A 120 9.39 -3.37 -4.64
CA MET A 120 9.16 -3.49 -6.08
C MET A 120 9.35 -2.14 -6.74
N PHE A 121 9.91 -2.14 -7.96
CA PHE A 121 9.91 -0.95 -8.81
C PHE A 121 8.61 -0.97 -9.63
N PRO A 122 7.64 -0.09 -9.33
CA PRO A 122 6.52 0.11 -10.23
C PRO A 122 7.03 0.77 -11.52
N ILE A 123 6.23 0.67 -12.58
CA ILE A 123 6.40 1.57 -13.71
C ILE A 123 6.14 2.98 -13.19
N PHE A 124 7.15 3.85 -13.21
CA PHE A 124 7.08 5.16 -12.54
C PHE A 124 5.88 6.02 -12.99
N SER A 125 5.41 5.88 -14.23
CA SER A 125 4.24 6.61 -14.74
C SER A 125 2.96 6.44 -13.90
N VAL A 126 2.89 5.41 -13.04
CA VAL A 126 1.76 5.23 -12.11
C VAL A 126 1.67 6.34 -11.06
N PHE A 127 2.79 7.03 -10.80
CA PHE A 127 2.85 8.14 -9.85
C PHE A 127 2.41 9.48 -10.44
N GLU A 128 2.12 9.55 -11.75
CA GLU A 128 1.68 10.80 -12.39
C GLU A 128 0.41 11.38 -11.74
N ASN A 129 -0.44 10.53 -11.17
CA ASN A 129 -1.63 10.95 -10.43
C ASN A 129 -1.36 11.28 -8.94
N CYS A 130 -0.21 10.88 -8.40
CA CYS A 130 0.17 11.09 -7.00
C CYS A 130 0.82 12.48 -6.83
N THR A 131 0.06 13.55 -7.07
CA THR A 131 0.61 14.92 -7.10
C THR A 131 1.21 15.42 -5.79
N LYS A 132 0.91 14.77 -4.67
CA LYS A 132 1.45 15.07 -3.34
C LYS A 132 2.59 14.16 -2.93
N LEU A 133 3.02 13.24 -3.79
CA LEU A 133 4.05 12.26 -3.45
C LEU A 133 5.39 12.94 -3.26
N LEU A 134 5.91 12.87 -2.04
CA LEU A 134 7.18 13.46 -1.64
C LEU A 134 8.30 12.42 -1.68
N ILE A 135 8.03 11.22 -1.14
CA ILE A 135 9.05 10.20 -0.86
C ILE A 135 8.58 8.82 -1.34
N PRO A 136 8.88 8.43 -2.59
CA PRO A 136 8.99 7.05 -2.98
C PRO A 136 10.29 6.45 -2.43
N ARG A 137 10.15 5.47 -1.53
CA ARG A 137 11.23 4.69 -0.95
C ARG A 137 11.21 3.26 -1.50
N PHE A 138 12.32 2.86 -2.10
CA PHE A 138 12.51 1.53 -2.63
C PHE A 138 13.57 0.78 -1.83
N VAL A 139 13.28 -0.46 -1.44
CA VAL A 139 14.21 -1.30 -0.66
C VAL A 139 14.44 -2.60 -1.42
N LYS A 140 15.66 -2.79 -1.94
CA LYS A 140 15.95 -3.82 -2.93
C LYS A 140 17.14 -4.71 -2.56
N PRO A 141 17.12 -6.00 -2.94
CA PRO A 141 18.34 -6.78 -3.01
C PRO A 141 19.34 -6.10 -3.94
N LEU A 142 20.62 -6.11 -3.58
CA LEU A 142 21.70 -5.50 -4.37
C LEU A 142 21.73 -6.04 -5.81
N GLU A 143 21.31 -7.28 -6.01
CA GLU A 143 21.26 -7.97 -7.29
C GLU A 143 20.27 -7.31 -8.28
N GLU A 144 19.34 -6.48 -7.81
CA GLU A 144 18.30 -5.83 -8.63
C GLU A 144 18.62 -4.36 -9.00
N ILE A 145 19.86 -3.88 -8.83
CA ILE A 145 20.27 -2.50 -9.19
C ILE A 145 19.90 -2.13 -10.64
N HIS A 146 20.10 -3.06 -11.57
CA HIS A 146 19.89 -2.81 -13.01
C HIS A 146 18.41 -2.59 -13.40
N ASP A 147 17.47 -3.01 -12.55
CA ASP A 147 16.03 -2.82 -12.79
C ASP A 147 15.61 -1.36 -12.56
N PHE A 148 16.35 -0.61 -11.72
CA PHE A 148 16.04 0.79 -11.43
C PHE A 148 16.27 1.69 -12.65
N GLU A 149 17.46 1.63 -13.23
CA GLU A 149 17.91 2.52 -14.32
C GLU A 149 17.04 2.41 -15.58
N ASN A 150 16.46 1.23 -15.83
CA ASN A 150 15.66 0.96 -17.02
C ASN A 150 14.17 1.30 -16.86
N SER A 151 13.70 1.52 -15.63
CA SER A 151 12.26 1.64 -15.33
C SER A 151 11.72 3.08 -15.38
N MET A 152 12.60 4.06 -15.55
CA MET A 152 12.31 5.45 -15.21
C MET A 152 12.36 6.39 -16.42
N SER A 153 11.26 7.09 -16.68
CA SER A 153 11.24 8.16 -17.68
C SER A 153 11.71 9.48 -17.06
N GLU A 154 12.43 10.30 -17.83
CA GLU A 154 12.94 11.60 -17.38
C GLU A 154 11.81 12.53 -16.89
N ARG A 155 10.61 12.41 -17.46
CA ARG A 155 9.43 13.18 -17.05
C ARG A 155 8.98 12.82 -15.64
N THR A 156 9.03 11.54 -15.28
CA THR A 156 8.55 11.08 -13.97
C THR A 156 9.52 11.41 -12.85
N LEU A 157 10.82 11.46 -13.15
CA LEU A 157 11.81 11.97 -12.20
C LEU A 157 11.54 13.42 -11.81
N ARG A 158 11.13 14.25 -12.78
CA ARG A 158 10.88 15.67 -12.54
C ARG A 158 9.64 15.94 -11.70
N SER A 159 8.70 14.99 -11.59
CA SER A 159 7.52 15.13 -10.73
C SER A 159 7.75 14.67 -9.29
N LEU A 160 8.85 13.97 -9.01
CA LEU A 160 9.16 13.44 -7.69
C LEU A 160 10.13 14.38 -6.96
N THR A 161 9.84 14.67 -5.69
CA THR A 161 10.65 15.62 -4.91
C THR A 161 11.95 14.96 -4.43
N ILE A 162 11.83 13.76 -3.84
CA ILE A 162 12.96 12.97 -3.34
C ILE A 162 12.69 11.50 -3.70
N VAL A 163 13.67 10.81 -4.28
CA VAL A 163 13.58 9.35 -4.47
C VAL A 163 14.64 8.71 -3.61
N GLU A 164 14.22 7.83 -2.71
CA GLU A 164 15.12 7.09 -1.83
C GLU A 164 15.20 5.64 -2.30
N VAL A 165 16.41 5.14 -2.54
CA VAL A 165 16.64 3.74 -2.91
C VAL A 165 17.68 3.16 -1.96
N PHE A 166 17.28 2.14 -1.22
CA PHE A 166 18.11 1.40 -0.28
C PHE A 166 18.39 0.01 -0.82
N TYR A 167 19.66 -0.35 -0.91
CA TYR A 167 20.09 -1.70 -1.31
C TYR A 167 20.58 -2.48 -0.10
N PHE A 168 20.27 -3.77 -0.03
CA PHE A 168 20.70 -4.65 1.05
C PHE A 168 21.25 -5.98 0.51
N TYR A 169 22.11 -6.62 1.30
CA TYR A 169 22.79 -7.87 0.95
C TYR A 169 22.01 -9.13 1.37
N ASP A 170 21.05 -9.01 2.30
CA ASP A 170 20.31 -10.14 2.86
C ASP A 170 18.84 -9.79 3.12
N MET A 171 17.92 -10.63 2.65
CA MET A 171 16.47 -10.47 2.83
C MET A 171 16.05 -10.60 4.29
N ASP A 172 16.83 -11.28 5.15
CA ASP A 172 16.55 -11.39 6.59
C ASP A 172 16.72 -10.04 7.32
N MET A 173 17.46 -9.08 6.74
CA MET A 173 17.61 -7.72 7.26
C MET A 173 16.36 -6.84 7.04
N LEU A 174 15.44 -7.22 6.14
CA LEU A 174 14.18 -6.50 5.96
C LEU A 174 13.33 -6.53 7.24
N ASN A 175 13.33 -7.65 7.98
CA ASN A 175 12.58 -7.75 9.24
C ASN A 175 13.17 -6.86 10.35
N PHE A 176 14.48 -6.59 10.32
CA PHE A 176 15.16 -5.74 11.30
C PHE A 176 14.91 -4.24 11.07
N CYS A 177 14.85 -3.79 9.82
CA CYS A 177 14.67 -2.37 9.48
C CYS A 177 13.26 -1.83 9.78
N PHE A 178 12.26 -2.68 9.96
CA PHE A 178 10.85 -2.25 10.05
C PHE A 178 10.12 -2.66 11.35
N HIS A 179 10.76 -3.43 12.23
CA HIS A 179 10.25 -3.75 13.57
C HIS A 179 11.11 -3.21 14.72
N GLY A 180 12.25 -2.57 14.43
CA GLY A 180 13.06 -1.81 15.38
C GLY A 180 13.21 -0.36 14.94
N ASP A 181 13.20 0.57 15.90
CA ASP A 181 13.51 1.98 15.65
C ASP A 181 14.78 2.12 14.78
N PRO A 182 14.73 2.83 13.64
CA PRO A 182 15.86 2.89 12.70
C PRO A 182 17.00 3.82 13.17
N PHE A 183 17.01 4.25 14.44
CA PHE A 183 18.04 5.13 15.01
C PHE A 183 18.59 4.59 16.33
N SER A 184 19.17 3.39 16.30
CA SER A 184 20.31 3.11 17.17
C SER A 184 21.56 3.11 16.30
N GLU A 185 22.29 4.23 16.32
CA GLU A 185 23.63 4.35 15.74
C GLU A 185 24.51 3.21 16.26
N SER A 186 24.73 2.19 15.43
CA SER A 186 25.89 1.32 15.57
C SER A 186 26.79 1.57 14.37
N SER A 187 27.69 2.55 14.53
CA SER A 187 28.85 2.72 13.66
C SER A 187 29.68 1.43 13.73
N VAL A 188 29.68 0.67 12.65
CA VAL A 188 30.65 -0.42 12.46
C VAL A 188 31.80 0.17 11.64
N GLU A 189 32.91 0.46 12.31
CA GLU A 189 34.19 0.68 11.64
C GLU A 189 34.60 -0.65 10.98
N LEU A 190 34.77 -0.62 9.66
CA LEU A 190 35.38 -1.72 8.91
C LEU A 190 36.91 -1.64 9.02
N PRO A 191 37.61 -2.80 8.99
CA PRO A 191 39.05 -2.90 9.23
C PRO A 191 39.91 -2.17 8.19
#